data_AF-A0A4Y7U9Q1-F1
#
_entry.id   AF-A0A4Y7U9Q1-F1
#
_cell.length_a   1.000
_cell.length_b   1.000
_cell.length_c   1.000
_cell.angle_alpha   90.00
_cell.angle_beta   90.00
_cell.angle_gamma   90.00
#
_symmetry.space_group_name_H-M   'P 1'
#
loop_
_entity.id
_entity.type
_entity.pdbx_description
1 polymer ?
#
loop_
_entity_poly.entity_id
_entity_poly.type
_entity_poly.pdbx_seq_one_letter_code
_entity_poly.pdbx_strand_id
1 'polypeptide(L)'
;MSTPAYENNFPGNINSSTWSKNNLTSWNWPKGSEPSHSIVTRTGKSKTLNDFGLGWRATKFEKKIGVSCRGLFLHIELLQPRIYPPGNAVSAPVAPTPGFTDAQYQRLALLYICASIRKGEWLVPAFHVNIDEGLKDGHDDPQNFELDKFTSEVLRLIALIKTS
;
A
#
# COMPACT_ATOMS: atom_id res chain seq x y z
N MET A 1 -3.25 -1.09 -2.88
CA MET A 1 -4.40 -2.03 -2.84
C MET A 1 -5.68 -1.25 -3.13
N SER A 2 -6.22 -1.46 -4.33
CA SER A 2 -7.50 -0.89 -4.81
C SER A 2 -8.73 -1.65 -4.28
N THR A 3 -8.90 -1.75 -2.96
CA THR A 3 -9.95 -2.57 -2.33
C THR A 3 -10.53 -1.89 -1.10
N PRO A 4 -11.83 -2.06 -0.77
CA PRO A 4 -12.87 -2.61 -1.64
C PRO A 4 -13.34 -1.59 -2.68
N ALA A 5 -13.99 -2.08 -3.73
CA ALA A 5 -14.69 -1.22 -4.67
C ALA A 5 -16.17 -1.07 -4.28
N TYR A 6 -16.69 0.12 -4.54
CA TYR A 6 -18.07 0.53 -4.37
C TYR A 6 -18.60 1.03 -5.71
N GLU A 7 -19.92 1.05 -5.90
CA GLU A 7 -20.52 1.64 -7.10
C GLU A 7 -20.32 3.15 -7.06
N ASN A 8 -21.19 3.90 -6.37
CA ASN A 8 -21.24 5.34 -6.60
C ASN A 8 -20.61 6.19 -5.49
N ASN A 9 -20.52 5.67 -4.26
CA ASN A 9 -20.12 6.45 -3.10
C ASN A 9 -19.22 5.65 -2.15
N PHE A 10 -18.24 6.33 -1.56
CA PHE A 10 -17.52 5.79 -0.42
C PHE A 10 -18.43 5.77 0.82
N PRO A 11 -18.33 4.76 1.69
CA PRO A 11 -18.95 4.82 3.00
C PRO A 11 -18.46 6.04 3.79
N GLY A 12 -19.37 6.77 4.44
CA GLY A 12 -19.00 7.97 5.22
C GLY A 12 -18.04 7.70 6.38
N ASN A 13 -17.89 6.44 6.79
CA ASN A 13 -17.03 6.01 7.89
C ASN A 13 -15.72 5.35 7.44
N ILE A 14 -15.28 5.42 6.17
CA ILE A 14 -14.06 4.75 5.69
C ILE A 14 -12.79 5.05 6.51
N ASN A 15 -12.72 6.21 7.17
CA ASN A 15 -11.56 6.62 7.98
C ASN A 15 -11.72 6.28 9.47
N SER A 16 -12.81 5.63 9.87
CA SER A 16 -13.12 5.31 11.26
C SER A 16 -12.93 3.82 11.57
N SER A 17 -12.68 3.50 12.84
CA SER A 17 -12.63 2.11 13.33
C SER A 17 -13.96 1.36 13.17
N THR A 18 -15.08 2.07 13.00
CA THR A 18 -16.40 1.47 12.79
C THR A 18 -16.57 0.89 11.38
N TRP A 19 -15.72 1.27 10.42
CA TRP A 19 -15.71 0.62 9.11
C TRP A 19 -14.96 -0.70 9.18
N SER A 20 -15.65 -1.81 8.88
CA SER A 20 -15.15 -3.17 9.08
C SER A 20 -13.80 -3.45 8.40
N LYS A 21 -13.51 -2.79 7.28
CA LYS A 21 -12.23 -2.91 6.55
C LYS A 21 -11.05 -2.31 7.31
N ASN A 22 -11.27 -1.49 8.34
CA ASN A 22 -10.22 -1.04 9.26
C ASN A 22 -9.92 -2.05 10.39
N ASN A 23 -10.64 -3.19 10.44
CA ASN A 23 -10.30 -4.30 11.30
C ASN A 23 -9.30 -5.23 10.59
N LEU A 24 -8.13 -5.45 11.20
CA LEU A 24 -7.07 -6.32 10.66
C LEU A 24 -7.49 -7.78 10.48
N THR A 25 -8.53 -8.23 11.21
CA THR A 25 -9.09 -9.58 11.03
C THR A 25 -9.85 -9.73 9.70
N SER A 26 -10.20 -8.64 9.02
CA SER A 26 -10.81 -8.67 7.68
C SER A 26 -9.81 -9.04 6.57
N TRP A 27 -8.53 -9.15 6.91
CA TRP A 27 -7.43 -9.29 5.97
C TRP A 27 -6.64 -10.56 6.28
N ASN A 28 -7.28 -11.69 6.03
CA ASN A 28 -6.70 -13.02 6.18
C ASN A 28 -6.60 -13.67 4.81
N TRP A 29 -5.43 -14.20 4.50
CA TRP A 29 -5.18 -15.00 3.32
C TRP A 29 -4.70 -16.39 3.75
N PRO A 30 -5.02 -17.45 2.99
CA PRO A 30 -4.34 -18.72 3.13
C PRO A 30 -2.82 -18.53 3.03
N LYS A 31 -2.08 -19.28 3.85
CA LYS A 31 -0.61 -19.25 3.83
C LYS A 31 -0.09 -19.54 2.42
N GLY A 32 0.77 -18.68 1.89
CA GLY A 32 1.33 -18.79 0.55
C GLY A 32 0.58 -18.03 -0.54
N SER A 33 -0.53 -17.37 -0.19
CA SER A 33 -1.38 -16.60 -1.14
C SER A 33 -1.49 -15.11 -0.79
N GLU A 34 -0.72 -14.66 0.19
CA GLU A 34 -0.67 -13.29 0.64
C GLU A 34 -0.23 -12.33 -0.50
N PRO A 35 -0.86 -11.15 -0.63
CA PRO A 35 -0.58 -10.23 -1.73
C PRO A 35 0.74 -9.45 -1.57
N SER A 36 1.23 -9.29 -0.34
CA SER A 36 2.31 -8.33 -0.04
C SER A 36 3.06 -8.71 1.24
N HIS A 37 4.04 -7.89 1.65
CA HIS A 37 4.70 -8.07 2.93
C HIS A 37 3.90 -7.48 4.08
N SER A 38 3.22 -6.37 3.85
CA SER A 38 2.39 -5.73 4.86
C SER A 38 1.19 -5.04 4.23
N ILE A 39 0.13 -4.92 5.01
CA ILE A 39 -1.01 -4.06 4.70
C ILE A 39 -1.16 -2.96 5.76
N VAL A 40 -1.70 -1.82 5.37
CA VAL A 40 -1.97 -0.67 6.24
C VAL A 40 -3.41 -0.18 6.03
N THR A 41 -4.23 -0.22 7.08
CA THR A 41 -5.62 0.25 7.06
C THR A 41 -5.71 1.78 7.00
N ARG A 42 -6.90 2.33 6.71
CA ARG A 42 -7.15 3.79 6.74
C ARG A 42 -6.87 4.42 8.11
N THR A 43 -6.94 3.62 9.18
CA THR A 43 -6.64 4.04 10.56
C THR A 43 -5.17 3.89 10.95
N GLY A 44 -4.27 3.55 10.01
CA GLY A 44 -2.84 3.39 10.25
C GLY A 44 -2.45 2.11 11.00
N LYS A 45 -3.41 1.20 11.25
CA LYS A 45 -3.11 -0.14 11.76
C LYS A 45 -2.46 -0.94 10.64
N SER A 46 -1.44 -1.71 10.96
CA SER A 46 -0.74 -2.57 10.00
C SER A 46 -0.76 -4.02 10.42
N LYS A 47 -0.72 -4.92 9.43
CA LYS A 47 -0.52 -6.35 9.63
C LYS A 47 0.59 -6.84 8.71
N THR A 48 1.54 -7.55 9.29
CA THR A 48 2.56 -8.29 8.54
C THR A 48 1.91 -9.53 7.92
N LEU A 49 2.16 -9.74 6.64
CA LEU A 49 1.66 -10.87 5.86
C LEU A 49 2.81 -11.79 5.47
N ASN A 50 3.90 -11.21 4.96
CA ASN A 50 5.17 -11.89 4.73
C ASN A 50 6.29 -11.13 5.42
N ASP A 51 7.26 -11.86 5.96
CA ASP A 51 8.47 -11.29 6.54
C ASP A 51 9.29 -10.56 5.46
N PHE A 52 9.90 -9.41 5.78
CA PHE A 52 10.70 -8.66 4.80
C PHE A 52 11.98 -9.40 4.34
N GLY A 53 12.45 -10.41 5.08
CA GLY A 53 13.52 -11.29 4.65
C GLY A 53 13.08 -12.35 3.63
N LEU A 54 11.78 -12.58 3.47
CA LEU A 54 11.26 -13.52 2.49
C LEU A 54 11.15 -12.85 1.12
N GLY A 55 11.86 -13.39 0.13
CA GLY A 55 11.66 -12.99 -1.26
C GLY A 55 10.24 -13.27 -1.72
N TRP A 56 9.42 -12.23 -1.81
CA TRP A 56 8.03 -12.32 -2.25
C TRP A 56 7.85 -11.79 -3.68
N ARG A 57 6.68 -12.05 -4.27
CA ARG A 57 6.26 -11.52 -5.56
C ARG A 57 4.95 -10.79 -5.34
N ALA A 58 4.85 -9.57 -5.81
CA ALA A 58 3.71 -8.76 -5.44
C ALA A 58 3.20 -7.87 -6.59
N THR A 59 4.03 -7.62 -7.60
CA THR A 59 3.65 -6.91 -8.84
C THR A 59 3.39 -7.87 -10.00
N LYS A 60 2.73 -7.39 -11.07
CA LYS A 60 2.59 -8.19 -12.30
C LYS A 60 3.92 -8.27 -13.05
N PHE A 61 4.71 -7.21 -12.99
CA PHE A 61 6.09 -7.22 -13.47
C PHE A 61 6.88 -8.39 -12.88
N GLU A 62 6.86 -8.56 -11.56
CA GLU A 62 7.57 -9.66 -10.91
C GLU A 62 7.07 -11.04 -11.35
N LYS A 63 5.76 -11.18 -11.58
CA LYS A 63 5.18 -12.42 -12.10
C LYS A 63 5.59 -12.71 -13.54
N LYS A 64 5.77 -11.68 -14.37
CA LYS A 64 6.11 -11.82 -15.80
C LYS A 64 7.61 -12.08 -16.02
N ILE A 65 8.47 -11.38 -15.29
CA ILE A 65 9.93 -11.55 -15.37
C ILE A 65 10.39 -12.81 -14.64
N GLY A 66 9.70 -13.19 -13.56
CA GLY A 66 9.91 -14.45 -12.87
C GLY A 66 10.99 -14.39 -11.79
N VAL A 67 11.74 -15.48 -11.63
CA VAL A 67 12.60 -15.69 -10.45
C VAL A 67 13.70 -14.64 -10.29
N SER A 68 14.19 -14.05 -11.39
CA SER A 68 15.30 -13.10 -11.38
C SER A 68 15.00 -11.79 -10.64
N CYS A 69 13.73 -11.40 -10.49
CA CYS A 69 13.34 -10.19 -9.77
C CYS A 69 12.64 -10.46 -8.43
N ARG A 70 12.49 -11.74 -8.04
CA ARG A 70 11.82 -12.11 -6.80
C ARG A 70 12.63 -11.64 -5.59
N GLY A 71 11.97 -10.93 -4.67
CA GLY A 71 12.62 -10.40 -3.47
C GLY A 71 13.43 -9.12 -3.67
N LEU A 72 13.41 -8.53 -4.87
CA LEU A 72 13.96 -7.19 -5.10
C LEU A 72 13.03 -6.08 -4.59
N PHE A 73 11.75 -6.39 -4.38
CA PHE A 73 10.73 -5.43 -3.97
C PHE A 73 10.17 -5.79 -2.60
N LEU A 74 9.98 -4.78 -1.74
CA LEU A 74 9.18 -4.88 -0.53
C LEU A 74 7.83 -4.21 -0.76
N HIS A 75 6.81 -5.02 -1.02
CA HIS A 75 5.46 -4.52 -1.25
C HIS A 75 4.74 -4.20 0.08
N ILE A 76 4.33 -2.95 0.22
CA ILE A 76 3.45 -2.46 1.29
C ILE A 76 2.13 -1.99 0.68
N GLU A 77 1.03 -2.58 1.13
CA GLU A 77 -0.30 -2.33 0.60
C GLU A 77 -1.08 -1.35 1.47
N LEU A 78 -1.37 -0.16 0.96
CA LEU A 78 -2.23 0.79 1.67
C LEU A 78 -3.69 0.56 1.25
N LEU A 79 -4.57 0.42 2.25
CA LEU A 79 -6.01 0.31 2.06
C LEU A 79 -6.56 1.56 1.38
N GLN A 80 -6.98 1.41 0.12
CA GLN A 80 -7.56 2.48 -0.67
C GLN A 80 -8.84 1.98 -1.36
N PRO A 81 -10.03 2.25 -0.79
CA PRO A 81 -11.26 1.88 -1.45
C PRO A 81 -11.39 2.59 -2.80
N ARG A 82 -12.21 2.04 -3.69
CA ARG A 82 -12.51 2.60 -5.00
C ARG A 82 -14.00 2.87 -5.15
N ILE A 83 -14.36 3.85 -5.97
CA ILE A 83 -15.71 4.00 -6.53
C ILE A 83 -15.66 3.88 -8.04
N TYR A 84 -16.72 3.39 -8.66
CA TYR A 84 -16.94 3.44 -10.10
C TYR A 84 -17.95 4.55 -10.41
N PRO A 85 -17.50 5.73 -10.90
CA PRO A 85 -18.40 6.83 -11.17
C PRO A 85 -19.58 6.41 -12.05
N PRO A 86 -20.79 6.98 -11.85
CA PRO A 86 -21.93 6.72 -12.72
C PRO A 86 -21.55 6.88 -14.19
N GLY A 87 -21.88 5.87 -15.02
CA GLY A 87 -21.53 5.84 -16.45
C GLY A 87 -20.17 5.23 -16.78
N ASN A 88 -19.32 4.94 -15.79
CA ASN A 88 -17.99 4.35 -15.97
C ASN A 88 -17.81 3.03 -15.18
N ALA A 89 -18.85 2.18 -15.19
CA ALA A 89 -18.94 0.97 -14.36
C ALA A 89 -17.88 -0.13 -14.67
N VAL A 90 -17.09 0.02 -15.73
CA VAL A 90 -16.20 -1.05 -16.23
C VAL A 90 -14.73 -0.63 -16.34
N SER A 91 -14.40 0.66 -16.30
CA SER A 91 -13.02 1.15 -16.46
C SER A 91 -12.83 2.52 -15.83
N ALA A 92 -11.77 2.70 -15.04
CA ALA A 92 -11.39 3.89 -14.25
C ALA A 92 -12.06 4.05 -12.88
N PRO A 93 -11.85 3.08 -11.95
CA PRO A 93 -12.18 3.29 -10.55
C PRO A 93 -11.40 4.50 -9.98
N VAL A 94 -12.05 5.28 -9.12
CA VAL A 94 -11.47 6.51 -8.54
C VAL A 94 -11.23 6.33 -7.05
N ALA A 95 -10.12 6.87 -6.55
CA ALA A 95 -9.77 6.92 -5.13
C ALA A 95 -10.51 8.03 -4.34
N PRO A 96 -10.51 7.96 -3.01
CA PRO A 96 -10.86 9.10 -2.17
C PRO A 96 -9.91 10.30 -2.41
N THR A 97 -10.38 11.49 -2.03
CA THR A 97 -9.56 12.71 -1.94
C THR A 97 -9.67 13.24 -0.50
N PRO A 98 -8.57 13.29 0.29
CA PRO A 98 -7.23 12.79 -0.06
C PRO A 98 -7.17 11.26 -0.20
N GLY A 99 -6.22 10.78 -1.00
CA GLY A 99 -6.05 9.35 -1.32
C GLY A 99 -5.75 8.48 -0.11
N PHE A 100 -4.91 8.99 0.80
CA PHE A 100 -4.43 8.32 2.00
C PHE A 100 -4.65 9.20 3.23
N THR A 101 -4.85 8.59 4.41
CA THR A 101 -4.90 9.35 5.66
C THR A 101 -3.50 9.65 6.17
N ASP A 102 -3.36 10.64 7.06
CA ASP A 102 -2.09 10.92 7.73
C ASP A 102 -1.60 9.71 8.53
N ALA A 103 -2.51 8.96 9.16
CA ALA A 103 -2.19 7.72 9.87
C ALA A 103 -1.59 6.65 8.93
N GLN A 104 -2.01 6.60 7.67
CA GLN A 104 -1.40 5.71 6.66
C GLN A 104 0.02 6.17 6.32
N TYR A 105 0.24 7.47 6.08
CA TYR A 105 1.58 8.00 5.80
C TYR A 105 2.55 7.78 6.96
N GLN A 106 2.11 8.03 8.19
CA GLN A 106 2.90 7.77 9.40
C GLN A 106 3.34 6.31 9.50
N ARG A 107 2.39 5.38 9.28
CA ARG A 107 2.69 3.94 9.33
C ARG A 107 3.59 3.52 8.18
N LEU A 108 3.36 4.02 6.97
CA LEU A 108 4.17 3.72 5.78
C LEU A 108 5.62 4.21 5.98
N ALA A 109 5.81 5.43 6.49
CA ALA A 109 7.12 5.98 6.80
C ALA A 109 7.89 5.10 7.81
N LEU A 110 7.22 4.63 8.86
CA LEU A 110 7.82 3.70 9.82
C LEU A 110 8.24 2.38 9.16
N LEU A 111 7.36 1.78 8.35
CA LEU A 111 7.67 0.54 7.64
C LEU A 111 8.85 0.71 6.67
N TYR A 112 8.90 1.83 5.95
CA TYR A 112 10.01 2.19 5.06
C TYR A 112 11.34 2.31 5.81
N ILE A 113 11.35 2.98 6.96
CA ILE A 113 12.55 3.11 7.80
C ILE A 113 13.00 1.74 8.31
N CYS A 114 12.09 0.92 8.86
CA CYS A 114 12.43 -0.43 9.31
C CYS A 114 13.00 -1.30 8.18
N ALA A 115 12.38 -1.22 6.99
CA ALA A 115 12.84 -1.94 5.81
C ALA A 115 14.25 -1.49 5.36
N SER A 116 14.50 -0.18 5.37
CA SER A 116 15.79 0.42 5.00
C SER A 116 16.89 0.04 6.01
N ILE A 117 16.60 0.13 7.31
CA ILE A 117 17.52 -0.31 8.36
C ILE A 117 17.89 -1.79 8.20
N ARG A 118 16.90 -2.65 7.96
CA ARG A 118 17.15 -4.09 7.73
C ARG A 118 18.03 -4.33 6.50
N LYS A 119 17.86 -3.53 5.44
CA LYS A 119 18.67 -3.63 4.22
C LYS A 119 20.08 -3.04 4.39
N GLY A 120 20.27 -2.13 5.35
CA GLY A 120 21.53 -1.42 5.60
C GLY A 120 21.72 -0.17 4.75
N GLU A 121 20.71 0.21 3.95
CA GLU A 121 20.71 1.36 3.06
C GLU A 121 19.28 1.85 2.82
N TRP A 122 19.12 3.08 2.35
CA TRP A 122 17.83 3.62 1.98
C TRP A 122 17.29 2.91 0.74
N LEU A 123 16.04 2.46 0.82
CA LEU A 123 15.34 1.87 -0.32
C LEU A 123 14.85 2.96 -1.26
N VAL A 124 14.70 2.63 -2.54
CA VAL A 124 14.06 3.52 -3.52
C VAL A 124 12.55 3.29 -3.46
N PRO A 125 11.72 4.30 -3.11
CA PRO A 125 10.28 4.18 -3.19
C PRO A 125 9.84 4.00 -4.65
N ALA A 126 8.88 3.10 -4.87
CA ALA A 126 8.30 2.86 -6.19
C ALA A 126 6.79 2.63 -6.07
N PHE A 127 6.06 2.99 -7.11
CA PHE A 127 4.61 2.83 -7.20
C PHE A 127 4.25 1.68 -8.13
N HIS A 128 3.13 1.00 -7.83
CA HIS A 128 2.69 -0.14 -8.64
C HIS A 128 2.39 0.27 -10.07
N VAL A 129 1.73 1.42 -10.27
CA VAL A 129 1.41 1.96 -11.59
C VAL A 129 2.64 2.19 -12.47
N ASN A 130 3.77 2.59 -11.88
CA ASN A 130 5.02 2.77 -12.62
C ASN A 130 5.70 1.43 -12.92
N ILE A 131 5.68 0.49 -11.99
CA ILE A 131 6.32 -0.83 -12.16
C ILE A 131 5.55 -1.72 -13.15
N ASP A 132 4.22 -1.62 -13.17
CA ASP A 132 3.35 -2.39 -14.05
C ASP A 132 3.01 -1.67 -15.37
N GLU A 133 3.63 -0.53 -15.65
CA GLU A 133 3.35 0.26 -16.84
C GLU A 133 3.52 -0.56 -18.13
N GLY A 134 2.55 -0.46 -19.04
CA GLY A 134 2.53 -1.22 -20.30
C GLY A 134 2.21 -2.72 -20.16
N LEU A 135 1.91 -3.21 -18.96
CA LEU A 135 1.42 -4.58 -18.76
C LEU A 135 -0.11 -4.65 -18.93
N LYS A 136 -0.58 -5.71 -19.58
CA LYS A 136 -2.01 -6.00 -19.66
C LYS A 136 -2.59 -6.15 -18.25
N ASP A 137 -3.69 -5.44 -17.99
CA ASP A 137 -4.35 -5.36 -16.68
C ASP A 137 -3.46 -4.79 -15.56
N GLY A 138 -2.42 -4.01 -15.89
CA GLY A 138 -1.54 -3.35 -14.91
C GLY A 138 -2.34 -2.56 -13.87
N HIS A 139 -1.88 -2.54 -12.62
CA HIS A 139 -2.60 -1.79 -11.60
C HIS A 139 -2.41 -0.28 -11.77
N ASP A 140 -3.40 0.48 -11.31
CA ASP A 140 -3.45 1.94 -11.34
C ASP A 140 -3.10 2.58 -9.99
N ASP A 141 -2.67 1.79 -9.00
CA ASP A 141 -2.42 2.24 -7.64
C ASP A 141 -0.94 2.53 -7.35
N PRO A 142 -0.65 3.42 -6.37
CA PRO A 142 -1.58 4.27 -5.64
C PRO A 142 -2.12 5.44 -6.49
N GLN A 143 -3.37 5.84 -6.23
CA GLN A 143 -3.94 7.09 -6.74
C GLN A 143 -3.94 8.16 -5.64
N ASN A 144 -3.83 9.44 -6.00
CA ASN A 144 -3.82 10.57 -5.04
C ASN A 144 -2.77 10.42 -3.91
N PHE A 145 -1.60 9.87 -4.23
CA PHE A 145 -0.48 9.80 -3.29
C PHE A 145 0.22 11.16 -3.19
N GLU A 146 0.47 11.59 -1.96
CA GLU A 146 1.08 12.89 -1.64
C GLU A 146 2.53 12.64 -1.20
N LEU A 147 3.47 12.75 -2.15
CA LEU A 147 4.89 12.47 -1.90
C LEU A 147 5.49 13.34 -0.80
N ASP A 148 5.05 14.60 -0.69
CA ASP A 148 5.53 15.53 0.33
C ASP A 148 5.12 15.10 1.74
N LYS A 149 3.91 14.55 1.91
CA LYS A 149 3.46 14.01 3.21
C LYS A 149 4.28 12.80 3.63
N PHE A 150 4.51 11.87 2.70
CA PHE A 150 5.35 10.71 2.97
C PHE A 150 6.77 11.13 3.36
N THR A 151 7.39 12.02 2.58
CA THR A 151 8.73 12.54 2.85
C THR A 151 8.80 13.23 4.20
N SER A 152 7.81 14.06 4.53
CA SER A 152 7.74 14.77 5.80
C SER A 152 7.64 13.81 7.00
N GLU A 153 6.85 12.74 6.89
CA GLU A 153 6.76 11.73 7.95
C GLU A 153 8.05 10.94 8.12
N VAL A 154 8.75 10.61 7.03
CA VAL A 154 10.08 9.96 7.11
C VAL A 154 11.08 10.87 7.83
N LEU A 155 11.16 12.14 7.44
CA LEU A 155 12.07 13.11 8.07
C LEU A 155 11.73 13.32 9.56
N ARG A 156 10.45 13.43 9.90
CA ARG A 156 9.98 13.56 11.29
C ARG A 156 10.39 12.37 12.13
N LEU A 157 10.19 11.14 11.64
CA LEU A 157 10.56 9.91 12.37
C LEU A 157 12.08 9.78 12.53
N ILE A 158 12.87 10.12 11.50
CA ILE A 158 14.33 10.13 11.60
C ILE A 158 14.79 11.12 12.68
N ALA A 159 14.19 12.31 12.73
CA ALA A 159 14.53 13.31 13.75
C ALA A 159 14.26 12.77 15.17
N LEU A 160 13.12 12.12 15.40
CA LEU A 160 12.77 11.52 16.68
C LEU A 160 13.71 10.39 17.10
N ILE A 161 14.09 9.51 16.16
CA ILE A 161 15.02 8.39 16.43
C ILE A 161 16.40 8.91 16.83
N LYS A 162 16.88 10.00 16.22
CA LYS A 162 18.19 10.59 16.54
C LYS A 162 18.24 11.26 17.92
N THR A 163 17.09 11.65 18.47
CA THR A 163 16.99 12.32 19.77
C THR A 163 16.61 11.38 20.92
N SER A 164 16.40 10.10 20.63
CA SER A 164 16.04 9.06 21.62
C SER A 164 17.29 8.35 22.12
#